data_AF-A0A6J2JP28-F1
#
_entry.id   AF-A0A6J2JP28-F1
#
_cell.length_a   1.000
_cell.length_b   1.000
_cell.length_c   1.000
_cell.angle_alpha   90.00
_cell.angle_beta   90.00
_cell.angle_gamma   90.00
#
_symmetry.space_group_name_H-M   'P 1'
#
loop_
_entity.id
_entity.type
_entity.pdbx_description
1 polymer ?
#
loop_
_entity_poly.entity_id
_entity_poly.type
_entity_poly.pdbx_seq_one_letter_code
_entity_poly.pdbx_strand_id
1 'polypeptide(L)'
;MPKKSKVNKLARMSDEERARYLQHRADLEEETRRRKRELVTRFIKNKLDKEETYARMNTAKINQEWRYILRRIKCKQMALDIQGMMMSFNFMVERKDRLLKALVKSLDDSDEQHRRAFQAHTENVSYFLSIGTQRLDKLQSEYEHQKNDLLENWERDEFDITDNQDRAEYKLLLINYIQESNFNAFKKQKEIERATAKNDARLEHEDEMRTLCKPKKLEIETYWSKLREVYTSYLEQHNPIMAHYQALREKDEFYQRDIARNDLRIRRETENLVMLQSAWLKTTGMMKNKLIRMWNKKEELAKKYWQMKRDNKSELTKDDQKLTVMVNSSQDAIKRLEEAKQKIYKVIQLADICRKYENVGDNIVFYDSENDVDSLDYEHLNRAMIDECKEYDKMDKFLLKLNRAKVQTMCLKTEKAKLSKENIQLKHYIKKYLTELALREKDRPHSVKIASGVQKLDANGKTLNRPVTCIEGALCNAVMHEKRMKTYMKKNKEASIQAYPRIQCWMQPS
;
A
#
# COMPACT_ATOMS: atom_id res chain seq x y z
N MET A 1 48.64 93.24 -71.87
CA MET A 1 49.98 93.41 -72.46
C MET A 1 50.10 92.47 -73.67
N PRO A 2 50.42 93.00 -74.86
CA PRO A 2 49.93 92.46 -76.13
C PRO A 2 51.00 91.66 -76.87
N LYS A 3 50.61 90.69 -77.69
CA LYS A 3 51.34 90.35 -78.93
C LYS A 3 50.50 89.47 -79.86
N LYS A 4 49.99 90.18 -80.89
CA LYS A 4 49.92 89.79 -82.29
C LYS A 4 48.82 88.81 -82.71
N SER A 5 47.88 89.39 -83.45
CA SER A 5 47.08 88.75 -84.49
C SER A 5 47.95 87.78 -85.30
N LYS A 6 47.83 86.48 -85.02
CA LYS A 6 48.19 85.46 -86.00
C LYS A 6 47.05 85.41 -87.00
N VAL A 7 47.23 86.23 -88.04
CA VAL A 7 46.76 86.03 -89.41
C VAL A 7 46.27 84.60 -89.59
N ASN A 8 45.03 84.50 -90.06
CA ASN A 8 44.28 83.29 -90.40
C ASN A 8 45.17 82.24 -91.09
N LYS A 9 45.90 81.43 -90.30
CA LYS A 9 46.74 80.34 -90.81
C LYS A 9 45.86 79.25 -91.45
N LEU A 10 44.56 79.26 -91.19
CA LEU A 10 43.57 78.38 -91.82
C LEU A 10 43.12 78.85 -93.22
N ALA A 11 43.62 79.97 -93.75
CA ALA A 11 43.27 80.49 -95.08
C ALA A 11 44.44 80.46 -96.10
N ARG A 12 45.63 79.99 -95.71
CA ARG A 12 46.82 79.79 -96.58
C ARG A 12 47.47 78.41 -96.37
N MET A 13 46.69 77.45 -95.88
CA MET A 13 47.08 76.06 -95.66
C MET A 13 46.20 75.17 -96.54
N SER A 14 46.76 74.13 -97.16
CA SER A 14 45.99 73.15 -97.93
C SER A 14 44.87 72.59 -97.07
N ASP A 15 43.72 72.19 -97.65
CA ASP A 15 42.58 71.63 -96.90
C ASP A 15 43.00 70.51 -95.93
N GLU A 16 44.09 69.82 -96.25
CA GLU A 16 44.73 68.76 -95.46
C GLU A 16 45.35 69.25 -94.14
N GLU A 17 45.97 70.43 -94.11
CA GLU A 17 46.57 71.02 -92.91
C GLU A 17 45.52 71.65 -91.98
N ARG A 18 44.40 72.12 -92.55
CA ARG A 18 43.24 72.64 -91.82
C ARG A 18 42.49 71.52 -91.11
N ALA A 19 42.31 70.38 -91.80
CA ALA A 19 41.75 69.17 -91.23
C ALA A 19 42.61 68.65 -90.07
N ARG A 20 43.94 68.58 -90.24
CA ARG A 20 44.84 68.14 -89.16
C ARG A 20 44.82 69.05 -87.93
N TYR A 21 44.70 70.36 -88.09
CA TYR A 21 44.62 71.27 -86.95
C TYR A 21 43.29 71.15 -86.18
N LEU A 22 42.17 71.03 -86.90
CA LEU A 22 40.86 70.79 -86.28
C LEU A 22 40.78 69.41 -85.63
N GLN A 23 41.38 68.40 -86.25
CA GLN A 23 41.53 67.06 -85.70
C GLN A 23 42.39 67.07 -84.44
N HIS A 24 43.56 67.71 -84.46
CA HIS A 24 44.42 67.86 -83.27
C HIS A 24 43.72 68.64 -82.13
N ARG A 25 42.88 69.63 -82.44
CA ARG A 25 42.08 70.35 -81.44
C ARG A 25 40.95 69.48 -80.89
N ALA A 26 40.28 68.71 -81.73
CA ALA A 26 39.25 67.74 -81.32
C ALA A 26 39.86 66.61 -80.47
N ASP A 27 41.05 66.12 -80.84
CA ASP A 27 41.81 65.10 -80.11
C ASP A 27 42.25 65.63 -78.74
N LEU A 28 42.73 66.88 -78.65
CA LEU A 28 43.04 67.51 -77.36
C LEU A 28 41.78 67.72 -76.49
N GLU A 29 40.64 68.08 -77.09
CA GLU A 29 39.40 68.25 -76.35
C GLU A 29 38.79 66.90 -75.92
N GLU A 30 38.93 65.86 -76.74
CA GLU A 30 38.59 64.48 -76.37
C GLU A 30 39.53 63.94 -75.29
N GLU A 31 40.83 64.17 -75.38
CA GLU A 31 41.78 63.78 -74.35
C GLU A 31 41.49 64.50 -73.03
N THR A 32 41.16 65.79 -73.06
CA THR A 32 40.78 66.51 -71.83
C THR A 32 39.45 66.02 -71.28
N ARG A 33 38.46 65.64 -72.12
CA ARG A 33 37.23 64.96 -71.66
C ARG A 33 37.50 63.56 -71.12
N ARG A 34 38.38 62.77 -71.74
CA ARG A 34 38.79 61.45 -71.25
C ARG A 34 39.50 61.56 -69.92
N ARG A 35 40.47 62.46 -69.79
CA ARG A 35 41.15 62.75 -68.50
C ARG A 35 40.17 63.19 -67.42
N LYS A 36 39.18 64.03 -67.75
CA LYS A 36 38.11 64.40 -66.81
C LYS A 36 37.23 63.22 -66.43
N ARG A 37 36.80 62.39 -67.39
CA ARG A 37 36.02 61.17 -67.14
C ARG A 37 36.79 60.17 -66.30
N GLU A 38 38.06 59.92 -66.61
CA GLU A 38 38.96 59.06 -65.85
C GLU A 38 39.18 59.57 -64.43
N LEU A 39 39.33 60.89 -64.24
CA LEU A 39 39.43 61.48 -62.92
C LEU A 39 38.16 61.24 -62.10
N VAL A 40 36.98 61.42 -62.71
CA VAL A 40 35.68 61.16 -62.07
C VAL A 40 35.52 59.67 -61.76
N THR A 41 35.84 58.77 -62.69
CA THR A 41 35.76 57.32 -62.47
C THR A 41 36.72 56.87 -61.36
N ARG A 42 37.95 57.39 -61.32
CA ARG A 42 38.90 57.13 -60.23
C ARG A 42 38.39 57.68 -58.90
N PHE A 43 37.77 58.86 -58.90
CA PHE A 43 37.18 59.44 -57.69
C PHE A 43 36.02 58.58 -57.17
N ILE A 44 35.11 58.14 -58.05
CA ILE A 44 33.99 57.27 -57.69
C ILE A 44 34.51 55.91 -57.20
N LYS A 45 35.50 55.31 -57.88
CA LYS A 45 36.11 54.05 -57.45
C LYS A 45 36.76 54.18 -56.07
N ASN A 46 37.57 55.22 -55.84
CA ASN A 46 38.16 55.49 -54.53
C ASN A 46 37.11 55.77 -53.45
N LYS A 47 35.97 56.36 -53.79
CA LYS A 47 34.84 56.55 -52.88
C LYS A 47 34.17 55.21 -52.58
N LEU A 48 33.91 54.39 -53.59
CA LEU A 48 33.32 53.07 -53.44
C LEU A 48 34.20 52.15 -52.61
N ASP A 49 35.51 52.10 -52.88
CA ASP A 49 36.47 51.30 -52.11
C ASP A 49 36.50 51.74 -50.64
N LYS A 50 36.45 53.05 -50.38
CA LYS A 50 36.35 53.59 -49.01
C LYS A 50 35.05 53.16 -48.33
N GLU A 51 33.90 53.34 -48.98
CA GLU A 51 32.61 52.88 -48.45
C GLU A 51 32.60 51.37 -48.21
N GLU A 52 33.20 50.56 -49.08
CA GLU A 52 33.30 49.11 -48.91
C GLU A 52 34.21 48.73 -47.73
N THR A 53 35.35 49.41 -47.56
CA THR A 53 36.18 49.20 -46.37
C THR A 53 35.46 49.62 -45.09
N TYR A 54 34.70 50.73 -45.10
CA TYR A 54 33.90 51.15 -43.97
C TYR A 54 32.75 50.18 -43.68
N ALA A 55 32.07 49.66 -44.71
CA ALA A 55 31.03 48.65 -44.57
C ALA A 55 31.59 47.35 -43.97
N ARG A 56 32.76 46.89 -44.43
CA ARG A 56 33.45 45.72 -43.86
C ARG A 56 33.87 45.95 -42.40
N MET A 57 34.42 47.13 -42.10
CA MET A 57 34.80 47.46 -40.72
C MET A 57 33.56 47.57 -39.81
N ASN A 58 32.50 48.22 -40.27
CA ASN A 58 31.27 48.40 -39.50
C ASN A 58 30.56 47.06 -39.27
N THR A 59 30.48 46.18 -40.28
CA THR A 59 29.93 44.83 -40.11
C THR A 59 30.76 43.99 -39.14
N ALA A 60 32.10 44.08 -39.19
CA ALA A 60 32.97 43.41 -38.21
C ALA A 60 32.74 43.91 -36.78
N LYS A 61 32.64 45.24 -36.58
CA LYS A 61 32.31 45.85 -35.29
C LYS A 61 30.94 45.40 -34.78
N ILE A 62 29.91 45.49 -35.62
CA ILE A 62 28.55 45.05 -35.28
C ILE A 62 28.54 43.56 -34.91
N ASN A 63 29.22 42.70 -35.68
CA ASN A 63 29.33 41.27 -35.37
C ASN A 63 30.09 41.00 -34.07
N GLN A 64 31.12 41.78 -33.76
CA GLN A 64 31.85 41.69 -32.49
C GLN A 64 30.95 42.06 -31.30
N GLU A 65 30.19 43.15 -31.41
CA GLU A 65 29.19 43.55 -30.41
C GLU A 65 28.11 42.49 -30.25
N TRP A 66 27.56 41.94 -31.34
CA TRP A 66 26.59 40.85 -31.27
C TRP A 66 27.16 39.60 -30.60
N ARG A 67 28.39 39.19 -30.93
CA ARG A 67 29.05 38.06 -30.25
C ARG A 67 29.25 38.33 -28.77
N TYR A 68 29.59 39.56 -28.39
CA TYR A 68 29.70 39.95 -26.99
C TYR A 68 28.35 39.85 -26.28
N ILE A 69 27.28 40.43 -26.85
CA ILE A 69 25.92 40.37 -26.30
C ILE A 69 25.42 38.93 -26.19
N LEU A 70 25.56 38.11 -27.24
CA LEU A 70 25.12 36.72 -27.27
C LEU A 70 25.87 35.86 -26.25
N ARG A 71 27.21 36.02 -26.14
CA ARG A 71 27.98 35.33 -25.09
C ARG A 71 27.51 35.72 -23.70
N ARG A 72 27.27 37.01 -23.46
CA ARG A 72 26.77 37.49 -22.18
C ARG A 72 25.40 36.90 -21.84
N ILE A 73 24.48 36.85 -22.80
CA ILE A 73 23.17 36.21 -22.63
C ILE A 73 23.33 34.71 -22.38
N LYS A 74 24.16 34.00 -23.17
CA LYS A 74 24.38 32.56 -23.02
C LYS A 74 25.01 32.20 -21.69
N CYS A 75 26.00 32.98 -21.21
CA CYS A 75 26.59 32.80 -19.89
C CYS A 75 25.55 32.99 -18.78
N LYS A 76 24.67 33.99 -18.87
CA LYS A 76 23.57 34.18 -17.92
C LYS A 76 22.58 33.01 -17.96
N GLN A 77 22.22 32.53 -19.15
CA GLN A 77 21.35 31.37 -19.31
C GLN A 77 21.97 30.11 -18.68
N MET A 78 23.23 29.82 -18.98
CA MET A 78 23.95 28.66 -18.42
C MET A 78 24.08 28.76 -16.90
N ALA A 79 24.29 29.95 -16.35
CA ALA A 79 24.33 30.16 -14.90
C ALA A 79 22.96 29.85 -14.24
N LEU A 80 21.86 30.29 -14.86
CA LEU A 80 20.51 29.96 -14.39
C LEU A 80 20.21 28.46 -14.52
N ASP A 81 20.64 27.82 -15.61
CA ASP A 81 20.47 26.37 -15.80
C ASP A 81 21.22 25.58 -14.72
N ILE A 82 22.48 25.95 -14.43
CA ILE A 82 23.29 25.34 -13.35
C ILE A 82 22.62 25.56 -12.00
N GLN A 83 22.13 26.78 -11.72
CA GLN A 83 21.42 27.08 -10.48
C GLN A 83 20.16 26.22 -10.34
N GLY A 84 19.38 26.05 -11.41
CA GLY A 84 18.20 25.17 -11.43
C GLY A 84 18.57 23.70 -11.18
N MET A 85 19.67 23.22 -11.77
CA MET A 85 20.19 21.88 -11.51
C MET A 85 20.65 21.71 -10.06
N MET A 86 21.36 22.69 -9.50
CA MET A 86 21.79 22.68 -8.10
C MET A 86 20.59 22.65 -7.14
N MET A 87 19.57 23.49 -7.38
CA MET A 87 18.35 23.48 -6.58
C MET A 87 17.63 22.12 -6.63
N SER A 88 17.52 21.53 -7.83
CA SER A 88 16.92 20.21 -8.02
C SER A 88 17.71 19.12 -7.31
N PHE A 89 19.04 19.17 -7.39
CA PHE A 89 19.93 18.23 -6.70
C PHE A 89 19.78 18.33 -5.19
N ASN A 90 19.85 19.54 -4.62
CA ASN A 90 19.68 19.77 -3.19
C ASN A 90 18.32 19.27 -2.70
N PHE A 91 17.25 19.53 -3.44
CA PHE A 91 15.92 19.00 -3.12
C PHE A 91 15.90 17.46 -3.10
N MET A 92 16.56 16.81 -4.06
CA MET A 92 16.66 15.34 -4.08
C MET A 92 17.46 14.82 -2.88
N VAL A 93 18.57 15.46 -2.54
CA VAL A 93 19.40 15.10 -1.38
C VAL A 93 18.59 15.24 -0.10
N GLU A 94 17.91 16.36 0.12
CA GLU A 94 17.05 16.58 1.29
C GLU A 94 15.89 15.59 1.36
N ARG A 95 15.30 15.21 0.21
CA ARG A 95 14.26 14.17 0.16
C ARG A 95 14.82 12.81 0.58
N LYS A 96 16.01 12.46 0.09
CA LYS A 96 16.68 11.20 0.44
C LYS A 96 17.12 11.20 1.90
N ASP A 97 17.62 12.31 2.43
CA ASP A 97 18.01 12.45 3.83
C ASP A 97 16.80 12.32 4.77
N ARG A 98 15.66 12.93 4.43
CA ARG A 98 14.40 12.72 5.15
C ARG A 98 13.95 11.26 5.13
N LEU A 99 14.05 10.60 3.98
CA LEU A 99 13.73 9.17 3.87
C LEU A 99 14.67 8.32 4.72
N LEU A 100 15.98 8.58 4.68
CA LEU A 100 16.97 7.88 5.50
C LEU A 100 16.67 8.06 6.99
N LYS A 101 16.40 9.28 7.45
CA LYS A 101 16.02 9.57 8.84
C LYS A 101 14.75 8.81 9.26
N ALA A 102 13.74 8.76 8.39
CA ALA A 102 12.53 7.99 8.65
C ALA A 102 12.79 6.48 8.73
N LEU A 103 13.63 5.94 7.85
CA LEU A 103 14.01 4.53 7.86
C LEU A 103 14.85 4.17 9.08
N VAL A 104 15.81 5.01 9.48
CA VAL A 104 16.60 4.82 10.70
C VAL A 104 15.69 4.79 11.93
N LYS A 105 14.76 5.76 12.03
CA LYS A 105 13.78 5.75 13.13
C LYS A 105 12.92 4.49 13.14
N SER A 106 12.46 4.05 11.97
CA SER A 106 11.68 2.81 11.86
C SER A 106 12.48 1.57 12.27
N LEU A 107 13.80 1.57 12.02
CA LEU A 107 14.69 0.50 12.45
C LEU A 107 14.84 0.51 13.98
N ASP A 108 15.11 1.68 14.56
CA ASP A 108 15.22 1.86 16.02
C ASP A 108 13.91 1.45 16.73
N ASP A 109 12.75 1.84 16.19
CA ASP A 109 11.44 1.46 16.72
C ASP A 109 11.21 -0.06 16.63
N SER A 110 11.68 -0.72 15.56
CA SER A 110 11.61 -2.18 15.39
C SER A 110 12.52 -2.91 16.36
N ASP A 111 13.77 -2.46 16.52
CA ASP A 111 14.74 -3.04 17.45
C ASP A 111 14.27 -2.91 18.89
N GLU A 112 13.68 -1.76 19.25
CA GLU A 112 13.11 -1.56 20.58
C GLU A 112 11.90 -2.47 20.84
N GLN A 113 11.04 -2.68 19.84
CA GLN A 113 9.95 -3.66 19.94
C GLN A 113 10.48 -5.09 20.13
N HIS A 114 11.52 -5.47 19.38
CA HIS A 114 12.17 -6.78 19.53
C HIS A 114 12.77 -6.95 20.93
N ARG A 115 13.45 -5.93 21.46
CA ARG A 115 14.04 -5.94 22.80
C ARG A 115 12.99 -6.13 23.89
N ARG A 116 11.87 -5.41 23.80
CA ARG A 116 10.74 -5.55 24.75
C ARG A 116 10.07 -6.92 24.65
N ALA A 117 9.84 -7.42 23.43
CA ALA A 117 9.26 -8.74 23.22
C ALA A 117 10.17 -9.85 23.78
N PHE A 118 11.48 -9.73 23.58
CA PHE A 118 12.46 -10.65 24.14
C PHE A 118 12.46 -10.60 25.67
N GLN A 119 12.50 -9.40 26.26
CA GLN A 119 12.43 -9.24 27.71
C GLN A 119 11.17 -9.89 28.30
N ALA A 120 9.99 -9.60 27.73
CA ALA A 120 8.73 -10.20 28.17
C ALA A 120 8.74 -11.73 28.03
N HIS A 121 9.33 -12.27 26.96
CA HIS A 121 9.49 -13.71 26.80
C HIS A 121 10.40 -14.31 27.89
N THR A 122 11.55 -13.69 28.16
CA THR A 122 12.48 -14.12 29.21
C THR A 122 11.84 -14.07 30.60
N GLU A 123 11.08 -13.04 30.91
CA GLU A 123 10.31 -12.91 32.16
C GLU A 123 9.29 -14.05 32.28
N ASN A 124 8.54 -14.34 31.21
CA ASN A 124 7.58 -15.45 31.19
C ASN A 124 8.26 -16.81 31.39
N VAL A 125 9.39 -17.05 30.73
CA VAL A 125 10.17 -18.29 30.92
C VAL A 125 10.68 -18.40 32.35
N SER A 126 11.18 -17.30 32.92
CA SER A 126 11.64 -17.25 34.31
C SER A 126 10.51 -17.54 35.30
N TYR A 127 9.29 -17.03 35.02
CA TYR A 127 8.10 -17.33 35.80
C TYR A 127 7.69 -18.82 35.69
N PHE A 128 7.75 -19.42 34.50
CA PHE A 128 7.48 -20.86 34.38
C PHE A 128 8.53 -21.71 35.07
N LEU A 129 9.79 -21.30 35.02
CA LEU A 129 10.87 -21.97 35.76
C LEU A 129 10.64 -21.87 37.26
N SER A 130 10.25 -20.71 37.80
CA SER A 130 9.99 -20.56 39.24
C SER A 130 8.82 -21.43 39.71
N ILE A 131 7.75 -21.54 38.92
CA ILE A 131 6.66 -22.49 39.19
C ILE A 131 7.17 -23.94 39.14
N GLY A 132 8.01 -24.26 38.15
CA GLY A 132 8.62 -25.57 38.00
C GLY A 132 9.46 -25.96 39.23
N THR A 133 10.32 -25.05 39.69
CA THR A 133 11.12 -25.21 40.91
C THR A 133 10.24 -25.38 42.14
N GLN A 134 9.22 -24.53 42.33
CA GLN A 134 8.31 -24.65 43.47
C GLN A 134 7.58 -26.00 43.51
N ARG A 135 7.19 -26.54 42.35
CA ARG A 135 6.55 -27.87 42.27
C ARG A 135 7.54 -28.99 42.59
N LEU A 136 8.79 -28.87 42.13
CA LEU A 136 9.85 -29.83 42.45
C LEU A 136 10.17 -29.82 43.94
N ASP A 137 10.30 -28.64 44.55
CA ASP A 137 10.57 -28.50 45.98
C ASP A 137 9.46 -29.12 46.83
N LYS A 138 8.19 -28.91 46.44
CA LYS A 138 7.04 -29.56 47.10
C LYS A 138 7.10 -31.08 46.98
N LEU A 139 7.36 -31.60 45.78
CA LEU A 139 7.45 -33.04 45.56
C LEU A 139 8.63 -33.66 46.34
N GLN A 140 9.75 -32.95 46.42
CA GLN A 140 10.90 -33.36 47.22
C GLN A 140 10.56 -33.38 48.71
N SER A 141 9.91 -32.33 49.22
CA SER A 141 9.47 -32.27 50.62
C SER A 141 8.47 -33.36 50.96
N GLU A 142 7.51 -33.64 50.07
CA GLU A 142 6.54 -34.75 50.24
C GLU A 142 7.24 -36.11 50.24
N TYR A 143 8.22 -36.31 49.36
CA TYR A 143 9.02 -37.53 49.31
C TYR A 143 9.86 -37.72 50.59
N GLU A 144 10.53 -36.66 51.05
CA GLU A 144 11.31 -36.69 52.29
C GLU A 144 10.42 -36.98 53.50
N HIS A 145 9.23 -36.38 53.55
CA HIS A 145 8.25 -36.67 54.61
C HIS A 145 7.80 -38.13 54.58
N GLN A 146 7.38 -38.66 53.43
CA GLN A 146 6.98 -40.06 53.30
C GLN A 146 8.11 -41.03 53.64
N LYS A 147 9.35 -40.70 53.24
CA LYS A 147 10.53 -41.49 53.59
C LYS A 147 10.73 -41.51 55.11
N ASN A 148 10.66 -40.37 55.77
CA ASN A 148 10.85 -40.27 57.21
C ASN A 148 9.73 -41.00 57.98
N ASP A 149 8.47 -40.85 57.55
CA ASP A 149 7.34 -41.55 58.16
C ASP A 149 7.49 -43.07 58.03
N LEU A 150 7.95 -43.55 56.86
CA LEU A 150 8.26 -44.97 56.69
C LEU A 150 9.38 -45.40 57.62
N LEU A 151 10.50 -44.66 57.68
CA LEU A 151 11.62 -44.99 58.57
C LEU A 151 11.19 -45.03 60.05
N GLU A 152 10.39 -44.07 60.50
CA GLU A 152 9.88 -44.05 61.88
C GLU A 152 8.98 -45.27 62.16
N ASN A 153 8.11 -45.64 61.22
CA ASN A 153 7.28 -46.83 61.35
C ASN A 153 8.13 -48.11 61.37
N TRP A 154 9.16 -48.19 60.54
CA TRP A 154 10.10 -49.32 60.54
C TRP A 154 10.84 -49.43 61.88
N GLU A 155 11.36 -48.33 62.42
CA GLU A 155 12.03 -48.30 63.73
C GLU A 155 11.07 -48.72 64.86
N ARG A 156 9.81 -48.28 64.79
CA ARG A 156 8.77 -48.68 65.75
C ARG A 156 8.44 -50.16 65.66
N ASP A 157 8.21 -50.67 64.46
CA ASP A 157 7.92 -52.09 64.23
C ASP A 157 9.10 -52.98 64.65
N GLU A 158 10.33 -52.56 64.35
CA GLU A 158 11.56 -53.25 64.78
C GLU A 158 11.66 -53.30 66.31
N PHE A 159 11.39 -52.18 66.98
CA PHE A 159 11.35 -52.11 68.43
C PHE A 159 10.28 -53.04 69.02
N ASP A 160 9.05 -53.00 68.50
CA ASP A 160 7.94 -53.82 68.97
C ASP A 160 8.19 -55.32 68.74
N ILE A 161 8.80 -55.69 67.60
CA ILE A 161 9.20 -57.09 67.33
C ILE A 161 10.26 -57.52 68.33
N THR A 162 11.27 -56.70 68.59
CA THR A 162 12.37 -57.02 69.51
C THR A 162 11.87 -57.14 70.94
N ASP A 163 11.05 -56.20 71.45
CA ASP A 163 10.46 -56.28 72.79
C ASP A 163 9.54 -57.50 72.94
N ASN A 164 8.76 -57.84 71.90
CA ASN A 164 7.94 -59.05 71.92
C ASN A 164 8.78 -60.33 71.92
N GLN A 165 9.89 -60.36 71.17
CA GLN A 165 10.85 -61.47 71.18
C GLN A 165 11.48 -61.62 72.56
N ASP A 166 12.01 -60.55 73.15
CA ASP A 166 12.62 -60.56 74.49
C ASP A 166 11.62 -61.05 75.56
N ARG A 167 10.37 -60.58 75.49
CA ARG A 167 9.30 -61.05 76.40
C ARG A 167 8.97 -62.53 76.20
N ALA A 168 8.97 -63.02 74.96
CA ALA A 168 8.71 -64.42 74.66
C ALA A 168 9.88 -65.31 75.13
N GLU A 169 11.12 -64.89 74.90
CA GLU A 169 12.33 -65.56 75.37
C GLU A 169 12.36 -65.64 76.90
N TYR A 170 12.04 -64.54 77.59
CA TYR A 170 11.93 -64.53 79.05
C TYR A 170 10.86 -65.51 79.56
N LYS A 171 9.69 -65.57 78.91
CA LYS A 171 8.64 -66.55 79.25
C LYS A 171 9.12 -67.99 79.05
N LEU A 172 9.83 -68.28 77.96
CA LEU A 172 10.38 -69.61 77.68
C LEU A 172 11.46 -70.00 78.69
N LEU A 173 12.35 -69.08 79.05
CA LEU A 173 13.35 -69.28 80.11
C LEU A 173 12.69 -69.61 81.44
N LEU A 174 11.63 -68.89 81.81
CA LEU A 174 10.88 -69.15 83.04
C LEU A 174 10.20 -70.53 83.01
N ILE A 175 9.56 -70.91 81.88
CA ILE A 175 8.94 -72.23 81.72
C ILE A 175 10.01 -73.33 81.82
N ASN A 176 11.14 -73.19 81.13
CA ASN A 176 12.25 -74.14 81.20
C ASN A 176 12.78 -74.28 82.64
N TYR A 177 12.97 -73.17 83.34
CA TYR A 177 13.41 -73.19 84.75
C TYR A 177 12.42 -73.95 85.65
N ILE A 178 11.12 -73.68 85.51
CA ILE A 178 10.07 -74.38 86.28
C ILE A 178 10.04 -75.87 85.92
N GLN A 179 10.10 -76.20 84.64
CA GLN A 179 10.12 -77.59 84.16
C GLN A 179 11.34 -78.34 84.67
N GLU A 180 12.52 -77.74 84.66
CA GLU A 180 13.75 -78.34 85.13
C GLU A 180 13.75 -78.51 86.66
N SER A 181 13.22 -77.55 87.41
CA SER A 181 12.97 -77.70 88.85
C SER A 181 12.03 -78.87 89.15
N ASN A 182 10.89 -78.95 88.45
CA ASN A 182 9.92 -80.03 88.59
C ASN A 182 10.51 -81.39 88.18
N PHE A 183 11.28 -81.44 87.09
CA PHE A 183 11.96 -82.64 86.62
C PHE A 183 13.01 -83.11 87.63
N ASN A 184 13.80 -82.19 88.20
CA ASN A 184 14.77 -82.51 89.24
C ASN A 184 14.09 -83.02 90.52
N ALA A 185 12.96 -82.44 90.93
CA ALA A 185 12.16 -82.94 92.04
C ALA A 185 11.61 -84.35 91.75
N PHE A 186 11.04 -84.57 90.56
CA PHE A 186 10.55 -85.88 90.13
C PHE A 186 11.67 -86.91 90.04
N LYS A 187 12.84 -86.54 89.51
CA LYS A 187 14.03 -87.39 89.44
C LYS A 187 14.49 -87.81 90.83
N LYS A 188 14.60 -86.88 91.78
CA LYS A 188 14.92 -87.19 93.18
C LYS A 188 13.90 -88.15 93.79
N GLN A 189 12.61 -87.91 93.58
CA GLN A 189 11.55 -88.81 94.05
C GLN A 189 11.70 -90.22 93.46
N LYS A 190 11.94 -90.34 92.16
CA LYS A 190 12.18 -91.63 91.49
C LYS A 190 13.47 -92.30 91.90
N GLU A 191 14.52 -91.55 92.19
CA GLU A 191 15.76 -92.09 92.76
C GLU A 191 15.54 -92.66 94.16
N ILE A 192 14.74 -91.98 95.01
CA ILE A 192 14.34 -92.50 96.32
C ILE A 192 13.51 -93.78 96.16
N GLU A 193 12.47 -93.78 95.31
CA GLU A 193 11.65 -94.97 95.04
C GLU A 193 12.48 -96.15 94.48
N ARG A 194 13.46 -95.87 93.60
CA ARG A 194 14.38 -96.90 93.11
C ARG A 194 15.32 -97.38 94.20
N ALA A 195 15.79 -96.51 95.09
CA ALA A 195 16.63 -96.89 96.20
C ALA A 195 15.88 -97.75 97.23
N THR A 196 14.61 -97.43 97.52
CA THR A 196 13.75 -98.27 98.37
C THR A 196 13.49 -99.60 97.70
N ALA A 197 13.01 -99.62 96.44
CA ALA A 197 12.76 -100.86 95.71
C ALA A 197 14.01 -101.73 95.55
N LYS A 198 15.18 -101.12 95.35
CA LYS A 198 16.47 -101.84 95.30
C LYS A 198 16.87 -102.38 96.67
N ASN A 199 16.61 -101.66 97.76
CA ASN A 199 16.90 -102.16 99.10
C ASN A 199 15.95 -103.30 99.49
N ASP A 200 14.66 -103.17 99.16
CA ASP A 200 13.64 -104.20 99.35
C ASP A 200 13.98 -105.44 98.51
N ALA A 201 14.26 -105.28 97.22
CA ALA A 201 14.70 -106.37 96.35
C ALA A 201 16.05 -106.93 96.77
N ARG A 202 16.96 -106.15 97.37
CA ARG A 202 18.23 -106.66 97.93
C ARG A 202 17.98 -107.48 99.20
N LEU A 203 17.05 -107.07 100.06
CA LEU A 203 16.63 -107.85 101.24
C LEU A 203 16.01 -109.17 100.79
N GLU A 204 15.07 -109.13 99.85
CA GLU A 204 14.46 -110.33 99.25
C GLU A 204 15.50 -111.21 98.53
N HIS A 205 16.39 -110.62 97.75
CA HIS A 205 17.45 -111.33 97.04
C HIS A 205 18.58 -111.81 97.96
N GLU A 206 18.88 -111.18 99.10
CA GLU A 206 19.79 -111.76 100.11
C GLU A 206 19.17 -113.01 100.75
N ASP A 207 17.85 -113.02 100.96
CA ASP A 207 17.10 -114.18 101.43
C ASP A 207 17.01 -115.29 100.35
N GLU A 208 16.80 -114.93 99.08
CA GLU A 208 16.76 -115.87 97.95
C GLU A 208 18.16 -116.34 97.49
N MET A 209 19.21 -115.51 97.55
CA MET A 209 20.57 -115.94 97.21
C MET A 209 21.20 -116.81 98.28
N ARG A 210 20.81 -116.67 99.56
CA ARG A 210 21.17 -117.69 100.56
C ARG A 210 20.63 -119.07 100.17
N THR A 211 19.52 -119.15 99.46
CA THR A 211 18.87 -120.41 99.07
C THR A 211 19.26 -120.93 97.69
N LEU A 212 19.67 -120.08 96.73
CA LEU A 212 19.81 -120.49 95.31
C LEU A 212 21.22 -120.44 94.69
N CYS A 213 22.25 -119.87 95.35
CA CYS A 213 23.44 -119.36 94.64
C CYS A 213 24.48 -120.40 94.16
N LYS A 214 24.36 -121.69 94.50
CA LYS A 214 25.33 -122.72 94.06
C LYS A 214 25.01 -123.42 92.71
N PRO A 215 23.76 -123.80 92.35
CA PRO A 215 23.50 -124.51 91.10
C PRO A 215 23.40 -123.64 89.82
N LYS A 216 23.04 -122.35 89.90
CA LYS A 216 22.69 -121.50 88.73
C LYS A 216 23.87 -120.92 87.93
N LYS A 217 25.07 -120.84 88.53
CA LYS A 217 26.24 -120.27 87.84
C LYS A 217 26.71 -121.12 86.65
N LEU A 218 26.44 -122.42 86.64
CA LEU A 218 26.85 -123.33 85.57
C LEU A 218 25.94 -123.26 84.33
N GLU A 219 24.67 -122.86 84.48
CA GLU A 219 23.71 -122.75 83.35
C GLU A 219 24.01 -121.52 82.46
N ILE A 220 24.44 -120.40 83.06
CA ILE A 220 24.64 -119.11 82.36
C ILE A 220 25.80 -119.16 81.35
N GLU A 221 26.87 -119.90 81.64
CA GLU A 221 27.98 -120.07 80.71
C GLU A 221 27.59 -120.87 79.45
N THR A 222 26.61 -121.77 79.55
CA THR A 222 26.17 -122.57 78.40
C THR A 222 25.29 -121.80 77.40
N TYR A 223 24.48 -120.85 77.87
CA TYR A 223 23.66 -120.00 77.00
C TYR A 223 24.48 -118.92 76.27
N TRP A 224 25.57 -118.44 76.88
CA TRP A 224 26.45 -117.44 76.28
C TRP A 224 27.18 -117.91 75.02
N SER A 225 27.49 -119.22 74.93
CA SER A 225 28.13 -119.79 73.74
C SER A 225 27.16 -119.91 72.56
N LYS A 226 25.89 -120.27 72.81
CA LYS A 226 24.87 -120.43 71.77
C LYS A 226 24.46 -119.10 71.11
N LEU A 227 24.45 -118.00 71.87
CA LEU A 227 24.08 -116.67 71.37
C LEU A 227 25.15 -116.09 70.43
N ARG A 228 26.42 -116.44 70.68
CA ARG A 228 27.56 -115.97 69.90
C ARG A 228 27.57 -116.54 68.47
N GLU A 229 27.18 -117.80 68.33
CA GLU A 229 27.14 -118.54 67.05
C GLU A 229 26.01 -118.08 66.11
N VAL A 230 24.86 -117.72 66.69
CA VAL A 230 23.73 -117.14 65.94
C VAL A 230 24.05 -115.73 65.43
N TYR A 231 24.80 -114.94 66.20
CA TYR A 231 25.16 -113.57 65.81
C TYR A 231 26.16 -113.54 64.64
N THR A 232 27.11 -114.48 64.62
CA THR A 232 28.10 -114.60 63.53
C THR A 232 27.47 -115.05 62.20
N SER A 233 26.54 -116.00 62.22
CA SER A 233 25.87 -116.46 61.00
C SER A 233 24.92 -115.41 60.39
N TYR A 234 24.28 -114.57 61.22
CA TYR A 234 23.46 -113.45 60.77
C TYR A 234 24.27 -112.35 60.07
N LEU A 235 25.45 -112.04 60.62
CA LEU A 235 26.38 -111.05 60.04
C LEU A 235 26.91 -111.48 58.66
N GLU A 236 27.21 -112.76 58.46
CA GLU A 236 27.70 -113.27 57.18
C GLU A 236 26.64 -113.23 56.07
N GLN A 237 25.37 -113.51 56.39
CA GLN A 237 24.28 -113.48 55.40
C GLN A 237 23.80 -112.07 55.03
N HIS A 238 23.87 -111.10 55.96
CA HIS A 238 23.34 -109.76 55.74
C HIS A 238 24.36 -108.78 55.11
N ASN A 239 25.66 -109.12 55.11
CA ASN A 239 26.73 -108.28 54.56
C ASN A 239 26.56 -107.94 53.05
N PRO A 240 26.26 -108.90 52.14
CA PRO A 240 26.07 -108.57 50.71
C PRO A 240 24.83 -107.70 50.44
N ILE A 241 23.77 -107.85 51.24
CA ILE A 241 22.55 -107.01 51.14
C ILE A 241 22.87 -105.58 51.57
N MET A 242 23.66 -105.41 52.63
CA MET A 242 24.07 -104.08 53.11
C MET A 242 24.98 -103.36 52.10
N ALA A 243 25.89 -104.08 51.44
CA ALA A 243 26.73 -103.54 50.37
C ALA A 243 25.91 -103.08 49.14
N HIS A 244 24.91 -103.87 48.72
CA HIS A 244 24.01 -103.48 47.62
C HIS A 244 23.17 -102.24 47.98
N TYR A 245 22.65 -102.18 49.22
CA TYR A 245 21.92 -101.01 49.70
C TYR A 245 22.78 -99.74 49.72
N GLN A 246 24.03 -99.84 50.18
CA GLN A 246 24.97 -98.71 50.16
C GLN A 246 25.23 -98.21 48.73
N ALA A 247 25.48 -99.11 47.77
CA ALA A 247 25.66 -98.73 46.38
C ALA A 247 24.41 -98.06 45.77
N LEU A 248 23.21 -98.51 46.16
CA LEU A 248 21.95 -97.90 45.71
C LEU A 248 21.75 -96.51 46.33
N ARG A 249 22.07 -96.35 47.63
CA ARG A 249 22.02 -95.08 48.35
C ARG A 249 22.97 -94.04 47.75
N GLU A 250 24.19 -94.42 47.38
CA GLU A 250 25.15 -93.51 46.74
C GLU A 250 24.64 -93.00 45.39
N LYS A 251 24.00 -93.88 44.59
CA LYS A 251 23.37 -93.49 43.33
C LYS A 251 22.19 -92.53 43.56
N ASP A 252 21.36 -92.80 44.56
CA ASP A 252 20.22 -91.94 44.91
C ASP A 252 20.68 -90.55 45.38
N GLU A 253 21.70 -90.48 46.23
CA GLU A 253 22.32 -89.21 46.65
C GLU A 253 22.94 -88.45 45.47
N PHE A 254 23.54 -89.15 44.50
CA PHE A 254 24.04 -88.53 43.27
C PHE A 254 22.90 -87.90 42.45
N TYR A 255 21.82 -88.65 42.20
CA TYR A 255 20.68 -88.13 41.44
C TYR A 255 19.96 -87.00 42.18
N GLN A 256 19.83 -87.05 43.50
CA GLN A 256 19.26 -85.95 44.28
C GLN A 256 20.07 -84.66 44.12
N ARG A 257 21.41 -84.74 44.13
CA ARG A 257 22.28 -83.58 43.91
C ARG A 257 22.14 -83.01 42.49
N ASP A 258 22.03 -83.86 41.48
CA ASP A 258 21.86 -83.43 40.09
C ASP A 258 20.45 -82.85 39.84
N ILE A 259 19.40 -83.44 40.41
CA ILE A 259 18.04 -82.89 40.40
C ILE A 259 18.04 -81.51 41.06
N ALA A 260 18.66 -81.35 42.23
CA ALA A 260 18.74 -80.06 42.91
C ALA A 260 19.50 -78.99 42.09
N ARG A 261 20.59 -79.37 41.38
CA ARG A 261 21.29 -78.46 40.46
C ARG A 261 20.41 -78.08 39.26
N ASN A 262 19.71 -79.03 38.67
CA ASN A 262 18.80 -78.77 37.56
C ASN A 262 17.62 -77.90 37.98
N ASP A 263 17.01 -78.14 39.14
CA ASP A 263 15.95 -77.30 39.70
C ASP A 263 16.40 -75.85 39.90
N LEU A 264 17.62 -75.65 40.44
CA LEU A 264 18.17 -74.31 40.60
C LEU A 264 18.35 -73.61 39.25
N ARG A 265 18.83 -74.35 38.24
CA ARG A 265 19.01 -73.82 36.88
C ARG A 265 17.67 -73.48 36.23
N ILE A 266 16.66 -74.35 36.36
CA ILE A 266 15.31 -74.10 35.87
C ILE A 266 14.73 -72.84 36.52
N ARG A 267 14.84 -72.69 37.85
CA ARG A 267 14.37 -71.49 38.56
C ARG A 267 15.00 -70.22 38.01
N ARG A 268 16.33 -70.18 37.85
CA ARG A 268 17.04 -69.03 37.28
C ARG A 268 16.57 -68.69 35.86
N GLU A 269 16.42 -69.69 34.99
CA GLU A 269 15.95 -69.45 33.62
C GLU A 269 14.49 -69.00 33.58
N THR A 270 13.63 -69.53 34.47
CA THR A 270 12.23 -69.07 34.58
C THR A 270 12.15 -67.63 35.09
N GLU A 271 12.97 -67.25 36.07
CA GLU A 271 13.07 -65.87 36.55
C GLU A 271 13.54 -64.92 35.44
N ASN A 272 14.57 -65.31 34.69
CA ASN A 272 15.05 -64.56 33.54
C ASN A 272 13.96 -64.38 32.47
N LEU A 273 13.21 -65.43 32.18
CA LEU A 273 12.12 -65.39 31.21
C LEU A 273 11.01 -64.44 31.64
N VAL A 274 10.59 -64.50 32.91
CA VAL A 274 9.58 -63.58 33.47
C VAL A 274 10.07 -62.14 33.44
N MET A 275 11.35 -61.90 33.81
CA MET A 275 11.95 -60.58 33.74
C MET A 275 11.96 -60.03 32.31
N LEU A 276 12.39 -60.82 31.33
CA LEU A 276 12.38 -60.45 29.91
C LEU A 276 10.97 -60.19 29.40
N GLN A 277 9.99 -61.03 29.78
CA GLN A 277 8.59 -60.84 29.40
C GLN A 277 8.03 -59.54 29.97
N SER A 278 8.34 -59.22 31.24
CA SER A 278 7.93 -57.96 31.87
C SER A 278 8.56 -56.74 31.19
N ALA A 279 9.85 -56.83 30.83
CA ALA A 279 10.56 -55.77 30.12
C ALA A 279 9.99 -55.55 28.71
N TRP A 280 9.68 -56.63 28.00
CA TRP A 280 9.03 -56.59 26.68
C TRP A 280 7.63 -55.96 26.74
N LEU A 281 6.81 -56.31 27.72
CA LEU A 281 5.49 -55.70 27.94
C LEU A 281 5.61 -54.20 28.24
N LYS A 282 6.54 -53.80 29.12
CA LYS A 282 6.80 -52.40 29.46
C LYS A 282 7.23 -51.60 28.23
N THR A 283 8.24 -52.08 27.51
CA THR A 283 8.75 -51.41 26.31
C THR A 283 7.71 -51.32 25.20
N THR A 284 6.96 -52.39 24.94
CA THR A 284 5.87 -52.39 23.95
C THR A 284 4.75 -51.42 24.35
N GLY A 285 4.36 -51.41 25.62
CA GLY A 285 3.37 -50.47 26.16
C GLY A 285 3.83 -49.01 26.04
N MET A 286 5.10 -48.72 26.38
CA MET A 286 5.69 -47.39 26.21
C MET A 286 5.72 -46.94 24.75
N MET A 287 6.10 -47.83 23.82
CA MET A 287 6.13 -47.52 22.39
C MET A 287 4.72 -47.28 21.85
N LYS A 288 3.72 -48.08 22.22
CA LYS A 288 2.32 -47.88 21.86
C LYS A 288 1.80 -46.53 22.37
N ASN A 289 2.06 -46.20 23.63
CA ASN A 289 1.67 -44.92 24.21
C ASN A 289 2.37 -43.73 23.53
N LYS A 290 3.66 -43.87 23.19
CA LYS A 290 4.41 -42.86 22.43
C LYS A 290 3.81 -42.66 21.03
N LEU A 291 3.44 -43.74 20.34
CA LEU A 291 2.79 -43.69 19.04
C LEU A 291 1.44 -42.96 19.10
N ILE A 292 0.60 -43.28 20.09
CA ILE A 292 -0.69 -42.61 20.31
C ILE A 292 -0.49 -41.11 20.60
N ARG A 293 0.47 -40.74 21.45
CA ARG A 293 0.79 -39.33 21.72
C ARG A 293 1.25 -38.58 20.47
N MET A 294 2.09 -39.20 19.64
CA MET A 294 2.54 -38.60 18.38
C MET A 294 1.39 -38.46 17.37
N TRP A 295 0.50 -39.45 17.31
CA TRP A 295 -0.67 -39.41 16.46
C TRP A 295 -1.64 -38.29 16.88
N ASN A 296 -1.93 -38.15 18.18
CA ASN A 296 -2.75 -37.05 18.70
C ASN A 296 -2.14 -35.68 18.38
N LYS A 297 -0.81 -35.52 18.55
CA LYS A 297 -0.11 -34.27 18.18
C LYS A 297 -0.22 -33.97 16.69
N LYS A 298 -0.10 -34.98 15.83
CA LYS A 298 -0.30 -34.83 14.38
C LYS A 298 -1.72 -34.37 14.06
N GLU A 299 -2.72 -34.97 14.69
CA GLU A 299 -4.14 -34.63 14.54
C GLU A 299 -4.41 -33.17 14.97
N GLU A 300 -3.88 -32.74 16.12
CA GLU A 300 -4.00 -31.38 16.62
C GLU A 300 -3.33 -30.35 15.69
N LEU A 301 -2.11 -30.65 15.22
CA LEU A 301 -1.39 -29.80 14.27
C LEU A 301 -2.14 -29.70 12.94
N ALA A 302 -2.71 -30.81 12.46
CA ALA A 302 -3.52 -30.81 11.25
C ALA A 302 -4.77 -29.93 11.41
N LYS A 303 -5.48 -30.01 12.55
CA LYS A 303 -6.62 -29.14 12.86
C LYS A 303 -6.23 -27.66 12.87
N LYS A 304 -5.13 -27.31 13.55
CA LYS A 304 -4.60 -25.94 13.59
C LYS A 304 -4.22 -25.43 12.19
N TYR A 305 -3.58 -26.27 11.38
CA TYR A 305 -3.23 -25.93 10.00
C TYR A 305 -4.48 -25.64 9.15
N TRP A 306 -5.51 -26.48 9.23
CA TRP A 306 -6.74 -26.27 8.49
C TRP A 306 -7.51 -25.03 8.95
N GLN A 307 -7.49 -24.73 10.26
CA GLN A 307 -8.05 -23.50 10.80
C GLN A 307 -7.31 -22.28 10.26
N MET A 308 -5.98 -22.24 10.38
CA MET A 308 -5.17 -21.15 9.81
C MET A 308 -5.38 -20.97 8.31
N LYS A 309 -5.50 -22.07 7.55
CA LYS A 309 -5.76 -22.02 6.10
C LYS A 309 -7.13 -21.41 5.79
N ARG A 310 -8.14 -21.72 6.60
CA ARG A 310 -9.49 -21.14 6.47
C ARG A 310 -9.46 -19.64 6.80
N ASP A 311 -8.82 -19.28 7.91
CA ASP A 311 -8.73 -17.90 8.38
C ASP A 311 -7.98 -17.04 7.36
N ASN A 312 -6.85 -17.52 6.85
CA ASN A 312 -6.08 -16.84 5.80
C ASN A 312 -6.90 -16.65 4.51
N LYS A 313 -7.68 -17.66 4.09
CA LYS A 313 -8.59 -17.50 2.95
C LYS A 313 -9.66 -16.44 3.22
N SER A 314 -10.19 -16.38 4.44
CA SER A 314 -11.19 -15.36 4.81
C SER A 314 -10.61 -13.95 4.82
N GLU A 315 -9.38 -13.76 5.33
CA GLU A 315 -8.69 -12.47 5.30
C GLU A 315 -8.37 -12.03 3.88
N LEU A 316 -7.86 -12.92 3.04
CA LEU A 316 -7.65 -12.64 1.61
C LEU A 316 -8.95 -12.19 0.93
N THR A 317 -10.09 -12.84 1.20
CA THR A 317 -11.37 -12.40 0.63
C THR A 317 -11.83 -11.04 1.16
N LYS A 318 -11.57 -10.72 2.43
CA LYS A 318 -11.88 -9.40 2.99
C LYS A 318 -11.01 -8.31 2.39
N ASP A 319 -9.73 -8.60 2.18
CA ASP A 319 -8.78 -7.66 1.60
C ASP A 319 -9.06 -7.42 0.11
N ASP A 320 -9.43 -8.46 -0.64
CA ASP A 320 -9.92 -8.31 -2.02
C ASP A 320 -11.19 -7.43 -2.07
N GLN A 321 -12.12 -7.62 -1.13
CA GLN A 321 -13.33 -6.78 -1.03
C GLN A 321 -12.97 -5.32 -0.71
N LYS A 322 -12.09 -5.08 0.26
CA LYS A 322 -11.62 -3.72 0.61
C LYS A 322 -10.91 -3.05 -0.57
N LEU A 323 -10.05 -3.80 -1.26
CA LEU A 323 -9.35 -3.32 -2.46
C LEU A 323 -10.35 -2.94 -3.56
N THR A 324 -11.36 -3.77 -3.79
CA THR A 324 -12.42 -3.48 -4.76
C THR A 324 -13.17 -2.19 -4.42
N VAL A 325 -13.54 -2.00 -3.14
CA VAL A 325 -14.21 -0.76 -2.68
C VAL A 325 -13.29 0.46 -2.85
N MET A 326 -12.01 0.33 -2.50
CA MET A 326 -11.03 1.41 -2.65
C MET A 326 -10.82 1.79 -4.12
N VAL A 327 -10.68 0.80 -5.01
CA VAL A 327 -10.53 1.04 -6.46
C VAL A 327 -11.78 1.71 -7.01
N ASN A 328 -12.98 1.21 -6.69
CA ASN A 328 -14.23 1.79 -7.18
C ASN A 328 -14.43 3.23 -6.69
N SER A 329 -14.19 3.50 -5.40
CA SER A 329 -14.28 4.86 -4.85
C SER A 329 -13.26 5.81 -5.46
N SER A 330 -12.04 5.35 -5.71
CA SER A 330 -11.01 6.15 -6.40
C SER A 330 -11.42 6.47 -7.85
N GLN A 331 -11.97 5.48 -8.57
CA GLN A 331 -12.42 5.66 -9.94
C GLN A 331 -13.60 6.62 -10.03
N ASP A 332 -14.54 6.54 -9.08
CA ASP A 332 -15.67 7.46 -9.00
C ASP A 332 -15.23 8.89 -8.64
N ALA A 333 -14.22 9.04 -7.77
CA ALA A 333 -13.62 10.34 -7.48
C ALA A 333 -12.94 10.94 -8.72
N ILE A 334 -12.17 10.13 -9.47
CA ILE A 334 -11.54 10.54 -10.73
C ILE A 334 -12.60 11.00 -11.74
N LYS A 335 -13.65 10.20 -11.96
CA LYS A 335 -14.76 10.57 -12.86
C LYS A 335 -15.40 11.91 -12.48
N ARG A 336 -15.71 12.12 -11.19
CA ARG A 336 -16.28 13.41 -10.72
C ARG A 336 -15.33 14.59 -10.96
N LEU A 337 -14.03 14.40 -10.74
CA LEU A 337 -13.03 15.44 -11.01
C LEU A 337 -12.90 15.73 -12.51
N GLU A 338 -12.97 14.71 -13.36
CA GLU A 338 -12.98 14.88 -14.81
C GLU A 338 -14.23 15.63 -15.29
N GLU A 339 -15.41 15.30 -14.77
CA GLU A 339 -16.65 16.03 -15.06
C GLU A 339 -16.57 17.50 -14.61
N ALA A 340 -16.03 17.76 -13.42
CA ALA A 340 -15.81 19.13 -12.93
C ALA A 340 -14.82 19.89 -13.83
N LYS A 341 -13.72 19.25 -14.22
CA LYS A 341 -12.74 19.80 -15.18
C LYS A 341 -13.40 20.13 -16.52
N GLN A 342 -14.26 19.25 -17.05
CA GLN A 342 -15.02 19.53 -18.27
C GLN A 342 -15.96 20.73 -18.13
N LYS A 343 -16.67 20.85 -16.99
CA LYS A 343 -17.54 22.02 -16.71
C LYS A 343 -16.72 23.31 -16.67
N ILE A 344 -15.57 23.31 -15.99
CA ILE A 344 -14.67 24.46 -15.91
C ILE A 344 -14.17 24.84 -17.30
N TYR A 345 -13.73 23.89 -18.13
CA TYR A 345 -13.33 24.19 -19.50
C TYR A 345 -14.47 24.79 -20.33
N LYS A 346 -15.70 24.29 -20.19
CA LYS A 346 -16.87 24.89 -20.86
C LYS A 346 -17.09 26.33 -20.41
N VAL A 347 -16.99 26.62 -19.11
CA VAL A 347 -17.12 27.98 -18.57
C VAL A 347 -16.02 28.90 -19.11
N ILE A 348 -14.76 28.44 -19.13
CA ILE A 348 -13.63 29.21 -19.69
C ILE A 348 -13.83 29.46 -21.18
N GLN A 349 -14.22 28.43 -21.96
CA GLN A 349 -14.49 28.58 -23.39
C GLN A 349 -15.63 29.58 -23.65
N LEU A 350 -16.72 29.52 -22.88
CA LEU A 350 -17.81 30.49 -22.97
C LEU A 350 -17.33 31.90 -22.61
N ALA A 351 -16.54 32.04 -21.54
CA ALA A 351 -15.95 33.31 -21.14
C ALA A 351 -15.04 33.89 -22.23
N ASP A 352 -14.20 33.07 -22.87
CA ASP A 352 -13.32 33.48 -23.98
C ASP A 352 -14.11 33.91 -25.21
N ILE A 353 -15.20 33.22 -25.54
CA ILE A 353 -16.11 33.61 -26.62
C ILE A 353 -16.78 34.95 -26.29
N CYS A 354 -17.29 35.11 -25.07
CA CYS A 354 -17.92 36.35 -24.61
C CYS A 354 -16.94 37.52 -24.62
N ARG A 355 -15.69 37.31 -24.20
CA ARG A 355 -14.63 38.33 -24.13
C ARG A 355 -14.35 39.00 -25.48
N LYS A 356 -14.57 38.30 -26.59
CA LYS A 356 -14.42 38.88 -27.95
C LYS A 356 -15.41 40.01 -28.25
N TYR A 357 -16.55 40.05 -27.57
CA TYR A 357 -17.60 41.03 -27.76
C TYR A 357 -17.59 42.14 -26.70
N GLU A 358 -16.61 42.14 -25.80
CA GLU A 358 -16.48 43.13 -24.73
C GLU A 358 -15.72 44.37 -25.21
N ASN A 359 -16.21 45.56 -24.84
CA ASN A 359 -15.57 46.82 -25.18
C ASN A 359 -14.47 47.18 -24.15
N VAL A 360 -13.47 47.97 -24.55
CA VAL A 360 -12.34 48.39 -23.68
C VAL A 360 -12.82 49.05 -22.38
N GLY A 361 -13.94 49.78 -22.42
CA GLY A 361 -14.56 50.43 -21.26
C GLY A 361 -15.28 49.51 -20.27
N ASP A 362 -15.42 48.21 -20.57
CA ASP A 362 -16.03 47.23 -19.67
C ASP A 362 -14.99 46.44 -18.86
N ASN A 363 -13.70 46.51 -19.25
CA ASN A 363 -12.58 45.93 -18.50
C ASN A 363 -12.07 46.87 -17.39
N ILE A 364 -12.33 48.17 -17.48
CA ILE A 364 -11.80 49.19 -16.55
C ILE A 364 -12.50 49.13 -15.17
N VAL A 365 -13.78 48.72 -15.14
CA VAL A 365 -14.57 48.59 -13.89
C VAL A 365 -14.08 47.43 -13.01
N PHE A 366 -13.26 46.50 -13.54
CA PHE A 366 -12.69 45.43 -12.72
C PHE A 366 -11.62 45.93 -11.73
N TYR A 367 -10.99 47.08 -11.98
CA TYR A 367 -9.93 47.64 -11.14
C TYR A 367 -10.44 48.77 -10.23
N ASP A 368 -11.44 49.55 -10.64
CA ASP A 368 -11.88 50.74 -9.86
C ASP A 368 -12.84 50.45 -8.70
N SER A 369 -13.28 49.20 -8.51
CA SER A 369 -14.16 48.81 -7.40
C SER A 369 -13.40 48.18 -6.22
N GLU A 370 -12.12 48.49 -6.03
CA GLU A 370 -11.32 48.03 -4.89
C GLU A 370 -11.55 48.84 -3.61
N ASN A 371 -12.33 49.93 -3.63
CA ASN A 371 -12.36 50.90 -2.52
C ASN A 371 -13.70 51.18 -1.83
N ASP A 372 -14.76 50.38 -1.96
CA ASP A 372 -15.98 50.66 -1.16
C ASP A 372 -16.92 49.45 -1.01
N VAL A 373 -16.51 48.41 -0.28
CA VAL A 373 -17.42 47.55 0.51
C VAL A 373 -16.66 47.00 1.72
N ASP A 374 -16.18 47.90 2.58
CA ASP A 374 -15.84 47.49 3.95
C ASP A 374 -17.12 47.54 4.80
N SER A 375 -17.38 46.44 5.50
CA SER A 375 -18.44 46.25 6.50
C SER A 375 -19.87 45.92 5.99
N LEU A 376 -20.06 44.70 5.47
CA LEU A 376 -21.34 44.00 5.64
C LEU A 376 -21.42 43.49 7.08
N ASP A 377 -22.25 44.12 7.88
CA ASP A 377 -22.49 43.74 9.27
C ASP A 377 -23.41 42.49 9.30
N TYR A 378 -22.85 41.34 9.67
CA TYR A 378 -23.56 40.05 9.70
C TYR A 378 -24.10 39.71 11.11
N GLU A 379 -24.19 40.67 12.02
CA GLU A 379 -24.54 40.45 13.43
C GLU A 379 -25.90 39.75 13.67
N HIS A 380 -26.80 39.68 12.68
CA HIS A 380 -28.15 39.10 12.82
C HIS A 380 -28.43 37.89 11.91
N LEU A 381 -27.41 37.33 11.26
CA LEU A 381 -27.60 36.29 10.26
C LEU A 381 -27.09 34.92 10.74
N ASN A 382 -27.86 33.86 10.53
CA ASN A 382 -27.44 32.51 10.88
C ASN A 382 -26.21 32.09 10.06
N ARG A 383 -25.32 31.26 10.63
CA ARG A 383 -24.07 30.83 9.97
C ARG A 383 -24.28 30.29 8.55
N ALA A 384 -25.34 29.50 8.32
CA ALA A 384 -25.69 28.98 6.99
C ALA A 384 -26.04 30.09 5.98
N MET A 385 -26.76 31.13 6.43
CA MET A 385 -27.13 32.27 5.59
C MET A 385 -25.94 33.21 5.37
N ILE A 386 -25.02 33.34 6.33
CA ILE A 386 -23.76 34.07 6.16
C ILE A 386 -22.89 33.40 5.09
N ASP A 387 -22.79 32.07 5.12
CA ASP A 387 -22.00 31.31 4.14
C ASP A 387 -22.63 31.40 2.73
N GLU A 388 -23.95 31.37 2.64
CA GLU A 388 -24.69 31.55 1.39
C GLU A 388 -24.53 32.97 0.81
N CYS A 389 -24.62 34.02 1.64
CA CYS A 389 -24.31 35.40 1.23
C CYS A 389 -22.88 35.53 0.69
N LYS A 390 -21.89 34.94 1.38
CA LYS A 390 -20.49 34.95 0.92
C LYS A 390 -20.28 34.19 -0.40
N GLU A 391 -21.13 33.23 -0.76
CA GLU A 391 -21.09 32.59 -2.07
C GLU A 391 -21.67 33.49 -3.17
N TYR A 392 -22.73 34.25 -2.88
CA TYR A 392 -23.31 35.21 -3.80
C TYR A 392 -22.39 36.42 -4.04
N ASP A 393 -21.69 36.91 -3.01
CA ASP A 393 -20.73 38.01 -3.11
C ASP A 393 -19.62 37.71 -4.16
N LYS A 394 -19.24 36.44 -4.34
CA LYS A 394 -18.25 36.02 -5.34
C LYS A 394 -18.70 36.29 -6.79
N MET A 395 -20.01 36.41 -7.02
CA MET A 395 -20.60 36.66 -8.35
C MET A 395 -20.95 38.13 -8.59
N ASP A 396 -20.83 39.02 -7.60
CA ASP A 396 -21.26 40.42 -7.71
C ASP A 396 -20.56 41.17 -8.84
N LYS A 397 -19.25 40.98 -8.99
CA LYS A 397 -18.48 41.60 -10.08
C LYS A 397 -18.97 41.13 -11.45
N PHE A 398 -19.37 39.85 -11.57
CA PHE A 398 -19.96 39.32 -12.80
C PHE A 398 -21.36 39.90 -13.06
N LEU A 399 -22.19 39.99 -12.02
CA LEU A 399 -23.54 40.56 -12.11
C LEU A 399 -23.53 42.05 -12.47
N LEU A 400 -22.60 42.83 -11.91
CA LEU A 400 -22.39 44.23 -12.27
C LEU A 400 -22.02 44.37 -13.75
N LYS A 401 -21.11 43.51 -14.25
CA LYS A 401 -20.74 43.47 -15.66
C LYS A 401 -21.94 43.14 -16.56
N LEU A 402 -22.74 42.14 -16.18
CA LEU A 402 -23.94 41.74 -16.90
C LEU A 402 -24.97 42.89 -16.96
N ASN A 403 -25.20 43.55 -15.82
CA ASN A 403 -26.13 44.67 -15.72
C ASN A 403 -25.69 45.86 -16.59
N ARG A 404 -24.39 46.18 -16.60
CA ARG A 404 -23.84 47.23 -17.46
C ARG A 404 -24.04 46.91 -18.95
N ALA A 405 -23.71 45.69 -19.37
CA ALA A 405 -23.94 45.26 -20.76
C ALA A 405 -25.44 45.33 -21.14
N LYS A 406 -26.33 44.99 -20.21
CA LYS A 406 -27.78 45.10 -20.38
C LYS A 406 -28.23 46.56 -20.54
N VAL A 407 -27.71 47.48 -19.72
CA VAL A 407 -27.99 48.92 -19.82
C VAL A 407 -27.48 49.48 -21.15
N GLN A 408 -26.24 49.20 -21.54
CA GLN A 408 -25.68 49.61 -22.84
C GLN A 408 -26.54 49.10 -24.01
N THR A 409 -26.96 47.83 -23.95
CA THR A 409 -27.84 47.24 -24.96
C THR A 409 -29.19 47.97 -25.03
N MET A 410 -29.76 48.36 -23.88
CA MET A 410 -31.00 49.15 -23.84
C MET A 410 -30.79 50.54 -24.43
N CYS A 411 -29.70 51.23 -24.09
CA CYS A 411 -29.35 52.53 -24.67
C CYS A 411 -29.22 52.44 -26.21
N LEU A 412 -28.45 51.48 -26.72
CA LEU A 412 -28.30 51.26 -28.16
C LEU A 412 -29.64 50.95 -28.85
N LYS A 413 -30.52 50.17 -28.21
CA LYS A 413 -31.88 49.92 -28.72
C LYS A 413 -32.71 51.21 -28.80
N THR A 414 -32.65 52.05 -27.78
CA THR A 414 -33.38 53.34 -27.77
C THR A 414 -32.85 54.31 -28.82
N GLU A 415 -31.53 54.40 -28.99
CA GLU A 415 -30.91 55.24 -30.00
C GLU A 415 -31.23 54.75 -31.41
N LYS A 416 -31.13 53.44 -31.66
CA LYS A 416 -31.58 52.83 -32.92
C LYS A 416 -33.04 53.14 -33.22
N ALA A 417 -33.92 53.07 -32.21
CA ALA A 417 -35.33 53.41 -32.37
C ALA A 417 -35.52 54.91 -32.71
N LYS A 418 -34.74 55.80 -32.09
CA LYS A 418 -34.73 57.24 -32.39
C LYS A 418 -34.26 57.51 -33.82
N LEU A 419 -33.09 56.99 -34.20
CA LEU A 419 -32.54 57.10 -35.55
C LEU A 419 -33.48 56.49 -36.60
N SER A 420 -34.18 55.40 -36.27
CA SER A 420 -35.19 54.82 -37.16
C SER A 420 -36.37 55.77 -37.37
N LYS A 421 -36.86 56.43 -36.32
CA LYS A 421 -37.91 57.47 -36.43
C LYS A 421 -37.43 58.68 -37.23
N GLU A 422 -36.22 59.17 -36.97
CA GLU A 422 -35.63 60.27 -37.72
C GLU A 422 -35.43 59.91 -39.20
N ASN A 423 -34.99 58.69 -39.51
CA ASN A 423 -34.86 58.21 -40.87
C ASN A 423 -36.22 58.15 -41.58
N ILE A 424 -37.28 57.71 -40.89
CA ILE A 424 -38.66 57.75 -41.40
C ILE A 424 -39.09 59.21 -41.68
N GLN A 425 -38.79 60.14 -40.76
CA GLN A 425 -39.10 61.56 -40.93
C GLN A 425 -38.32 62.20 -42.09
N LEU A 426 -37.01 61.94 -42.21
CA LEU A 426 -36.17 62.40 -43.31
C LEU A 426 -36.66 61.85 -44.65
N LYS A 427 -37.01 60.55 -44.71
CA LYS A 427 -37.66 59.96 -45.88
C LYS A 427 -38.97 60.66 -46.21
N HIS A 428 -39.76 61.05 -45.21
CA HIS A 428 -40.98 61.82 -45.39
C HIS A 428 -40.71 63.25 -45.88
N TYR A 429 -39.69 63.94 -45.36
CA TYR A 429 -39.26 65.26 -45.82
C TYR A 429 -38.74 65.24 -47.25
N ILE A 430 -37.90 64.27 -47.60
CA ILE A 430 -37.45 64.05 -48.98
C ILE A 430 -38.65 63.79 -49.88
N LYS A 431 -39.58 62.93 -49.45
CA LYS A 431 -40.82 62.68 -50.21
C LYS A 431 -41.61 63.97 -50.41
N LYS A 432 -41.79 64.79 -49.37
CA LYS A 432 -42.51 66.05 -49.42
C LYS A 432 -41.82 67.08 -50.31
N TYR A 433 -40.51 67.23 -50.20
CA TYR A 433 -39.68 68.09 -51.04
C TYR A 433 -39.77 67.69 -52.51
N LEU A 434 -39.64 66.40 -52.82
CA LEU A 434 -39.80 65.88 -54.18
C LEU A 434 -41.22 66.10 -54.73
N THR A 435 -42.26 65.97 -53.90
CA THR A 435 -43.65 66.28 -54.31
C THR A 435 -43.88 67.79 -54.49
N GLU A 436 -43.30 68.65 -53.67
CA GLU A 436 -43.38 70.12 -53.82
C GLU A 436 -42.62 70.59 -55.07
N LEU A 437 -41.47 69.97 -55.39
CA LEU A 437 -40.72 70.19 -56.63
C LEU A 437 -41.50 69.71 -57.87
N ALA A 438 -42.32 68.66 -57.73
CA ALA A 438 -43.23 68.20 -58.78
C ALA A 438 -44.47 69.09 -58.96
N LEU A 439 -44.94 69.75 -57.90
CA LEU A 439 -46.13 70.63 -57.91
C LEU A 439 -45.81 72.11 -58.22
N ARG A 440 -44.58 72.60 -57.96
CA ARG A 440 -44.13 73.91 -58.42
C ARG A 440 -43.68 73.86 -59.88
N GLU A 441 -44.54 74.28 -60.80
CA GLU A 441 -44.19 74.35 -62.24
C GLU A 441 -43.10 75.38 -62.57
N LYS A 442 -42.91 76.43 -61.75
CA LYS A 442 -42.08 77.59 -62.12
C LYS A 442 -40.57 77.46 -61.83
N ASP A 443 -40.16 76.60 -60.88
CA ASP A 443 -38.74 76.39 -60.51
C ASP A 443 -38.28 74.95 -60.77
N ARG A 444 -38.55 74.44 -61.97
CA ARG A 444 -37.93 73.18 -62.42
C ARG A 444 -36.44 73.41 -62.70
N PRO A 445 -35.51 72.58 -62.18
CA PRO A 445 -34.12 72.59 -62.62
C PRO A 445 -34.06 72.40 -64.15
N HIS A 446 -33.14 73.12 -64.79
CA HIS A 446 -33.01 73.19 -66.26
C HIS A 446 -32.86 71.81 -66.94
N SER A 447 -32.54 70.75 -66.19
CA SER A 447 -32.43 69.37 -66.65
C SER A 447 -33.75 68.66 -66.96
N VAL A 448 -34.92 69.23 -66.62
CA VAL A 448 -36.26 68.63 -66.87
C VAL A 448 -37.08 69.43 -67.90
N LYS A 449 -36.65 70.64 -68.30
CA LYS A 449 -37.36 71.46 -69.32
C LYS A 449 -37.12 71.01 -70.78
N ILE A 450 -36.28 69.99 -71.02
CA ILE A 450 -35.93 69.52 -72.37
C ILE A 450 -36.96 68.51 -72.94
N ALA A 451 -37.99 68.13 -72.17
CA ALA A 451 -38.90 67.02 -72.52
C ALA A 451 -40.18 67.41 -73.29
N SER A 452 -40.21 68.51 -74.04
CA SER A 452 -41.38 68.86 -74.87
C SER A 452 -41.05 69.29 -76.30
N GLY A 453 -39.95 68.79 -76.86
CA GLY A 453 -39.68 68.90 -78.29
C GLY A 453 -38.40 68.17 -78.68
N VAL A 454 -38.49 67.33 -79.71
CA VAL A 454 -37.41 66.57 -80.38
C VAL A 454 -37.07 65.20 -79.75
N GLN A 455 -37.78 64.17 -80.20
CA GLN A 455 -37.33 62.77 -80.14
C GLN A 455 -36.22 62.58 -81.17
N LYS A 456 -35.01 62.24 -80.72
CA LYS A 456 -33.95 61.74 -81.62
C LYS A 456 -34.10 60.23 -81.80
N LEU A 457 -34.25 59.80 -83.05
CA LEU A 457 -34.27 58.40 -83.48
C LEU A 457 -32.88 58.02 -84.01
N ASP A 458 -32.38 56.83 -83.64
CA ASP A 458 -31.21 56.21 -84.27
C ASP A 458 -31.64 55.28 -85.42
N ALA A 459 -30.68 54.95 -86.30
CA ALA A 459 -30.86 54.30 -87.61
C ALA A 459 -31.54 52.91 -87.65
N ASN A 460 -31.97 52.35 -86.51
CA ASN A 460 -32.65 51.04 -86.42
C ASN A 460 -34.03 51.09 -85.75
N GLY A 461 -34.68 52.27 -85.70
CA GLY A 461 -36.11 52.37 -85.38
C GLY A 461 -36.52 51.94 -83.95
N LYS A 462 -35.57 51.90 -82.99
CA LYS A 462 -35.86 51.68 -81.57
C LYS A 462 -35.81 53.00 -80.81
N THR A 463 -36.81 53.24 -79.98
CA THR A 463 -36.89 54.39 -79.07
C THR A 463 -35.77 54.30 -78.03
N LEU A 464 -34.85 55.27 -78.04
CA LEU A 464 -33.91 55.46 -76.93
C LEU A 464 -34.68 56.04 -75.73
N ASN A 465 -35.27 55.17 -74.93
CA ASN A 465 -35.76 55.55 -73.62
C ASN A 465 -34.54 55.79 -72.72
N ARG A 466 -34.32 57.05 -72.34
CA ARG A 466 -33.34 57.43 -71.31
C ARG A 466 -33.60 56.54 -70.08
N PRO A 467 -32.57 55.93 -69.47
CA PRO A 467 -32.76 55.20 -68.23
C PRO A 467 -33.29 56.18 -67.18
N VAL A 468 -34.50 55.92 -66.73
CA VAL A 468 -35.16 56.67 -65.65
C VAL A 468 -34.23 56.58 -64.44
N THR A 469 -33.75 57.72 -63.95
CA THR A 469 -32.93 57.70 -62.74
C THR A 469 -33.79 57.19 -61.59
N CYS A 470 -33.20 56.46 -60.63
CA CYS A 470 -33.95 55.83 -59.52
C CYS A 470 -34.88 56.83 -58.78
N ILE A 471 -34.52 58.12 -58.83
CA ILE A 471 -35.26 59.25 -58.28
C ILE A 471 -36.53 59.54 -59.10
N GLU A 472 -36.46 59.61 -60.43
CA GLU A 472 -37.62 59.85 -61.32
C GLU A 472 -38.64 58.70 -61.25
N GLY A 473 -38.16 57.45 -61.16
CA GLY A 473 -39.03 56.27 -61.00
C GLY A 473 -39.72 56.23 -59.64
N ALA A 474 -39.00 56.58 -58.57
CA ALA A 474 -39.57 56.70 -57.23
C ALA A 474 -40.61 57.83 -57.13
N LEU A 475 -40.39 58.95 -57.84
CA LEU A 475 -41.30 60.08 -57.89
C LEU A 475 -42.62 59.73 -58.59
N CYS A 476 -42.55 59.06 -59.74
CA CYS A 476 -43.73 58.61 -60.48
C CYS A 476 -44.55 57.61 -59.66
N ASN A 477 -43.89 56.65 -58.99
CA ASN A 477 -44.55 55.71 -58.09
C ASN A 477 -45.15 56.39 -56.85
N ALA A 478 -44.48 57.39 -56.27
CA ALA A 478 -44.99 58.13 -55.12
C ALA A 478 -46.27 58.92 -55.47
N VAL A 479 -46.31 59.59 -56.62
CA VAL A 479 -47.49 60.32 -57.11
C VAL A 479 -48.63 59.35 -57.43
N MET A 480 -48.35 58.23 -58.09
CA MET A 480 -49.35 57.19 -58.39
C MET A 480 -49.90 56.53 -57.13
N HIS A 481 -49.06 56.27 -56.13
CA HIS A 481 -49.48 55.74 -54.83
C HIS A 481 -50.35 56.74 -54.06
N GLU A 482 -50.01 58.03 -54.06
CA GLU A 482 -50.82 59.05 -53.39
C GLU A 482 -52.18 59.25 -54.09
N LYS A 483 -52.22 59.17 -55.43
CA LYS A 483 -53.46 59.17 -56.21
C LYS A 483 -54.32 57.93 -55.87
N ARG A 484 -53.71 56.74 -55.75
CA ARG A 484 -54.38 55.52 -55.28
C ARG A 484 -54.90 55.63 -53.86
N MET A 485 -54.12 56.19 -52.93
CA MET A 485 -54.54 56.39 -51.54
C MET A 485 -55.67 57.40 -51.42
N LYS A 486 -55.67 58.49 -52.22
CA LYS A 486 -56.81 59.42 -52.29
C LYS A 486 -58.07 58.73 -52.83
N THR A 487 -57.97 57.84 -53.83
CA THR A 487 -59.11 57.03 -54.29
C THR A 487 -59.54 55.97 -53.26
N TYR A 488 -58.62 55.36 -52.52
CA TYR A 488 -58.94 54.41 -51.43
C TYR A 488 -59.62 55.11 -50.25
N MET A 489 -59.16 56.31 -49.86
CA MET A 489 -59.80 57.11 -48.83
C MET A 489 -61.19 57.59 -49.26
N LYS A 490 -61.40 57.86 -50.56
CA LYS A 490 -62.73 58.15 -51.14
C LYS A 490 -63.63 56.91 -51.05
N LYS A 491 -63.14 55.73 -51.45
CA LYS A 491 -63.86 54.45 -51.34
C LYS A 491 -64.19 54.05 -49.89
N ASN A 492 -63.28 54.27 -48.94
CA ASN A 492 -63.51 53.97 -47.52
C ASN A 492 -64.45 54.97 -46.84
N LYS A 493 -64.58 56.21 -47.33
CA LYS A 493 -65.62 57.14 -46.88
C LYS A 493 -67.02 56.76 -47.40
N GLU A 494 -67.09 56.08 -48.54
CA GLU A 494 -68.33 55.57 -49.14
C GLU A 494 -68.74 54.18 -48.59
N ALA A 495 -67.82 53.44 -47.98
CA ALA A 495 -68.04 52.11 -47.40
C ALA A 495 -68.06 52.15 -45.85
N SER A 496 -69.15 52.66 -45.28
CA SER A 496 -69.51 52.47 -43.86
C SER A 496 -70.06 51.06 -43.64
N ILE A 497 -69.19 50.07 -43.40
CA ILE A 497 -69.60 48.75 -42.86
C ILE A 497 -68.58 48.30 -41.80
N GLN A 498 -69.08 48.09 -40.58
CA GLN A 498 -68.38 47.55 -39.42
C GLN A 498 -67.84 46.13 -39.69
N ALA A 499 -66.61 45.84 -39.28
CA ALA A 499 -66.14 44.47 -39.07
C ALA A 499 -65.22 44.39 -37.85
N TYR A 500 -65.56 43.46 -36.95
CA TYR A 500 -65.00 43.19 -35.63
C TYR A 500 -63.55 42.67 -35.62
N PRO A 501 -62.82 42.78 -34.50
CA PRO A 501 -61.41 42.42 -34.42
C PRO A 501 -61.21 40.90 -34.29
N ARG A 502 -60.36 40.33 -35.14
CA ARG A 502 -59.97 38.91 -35.06
C ARG A 502 -58.70 38.78 -34.20
N ILE A 503 -58.89 38.21 -33.01
CA ILE A 503 -57.86 37.74 -32.08
C ILE A 503 -57.07 36.60 -32.76
N GLN A 504 -55.74 36.63 -32.70
CA GLN A 504 -54.90 35.48 -33.04
C GLN A 504 -53.94 35.13 -31.90
N CYS A 505 -54.10 33.88 -31.46
CA CYS A 505 -53.37 33.19 -30.42
C CYS A 505 -51.92 32.85 -30.82
N TRP A 506 -51.07 32.92 -29.80
CA TRP A 506 -49.91 32.08 -29.45
C TRP A 506 -49.52 30.91 -30.37
N MET A 507 -48.23 30.87 -30.72
CA MET A 507 -47.47 29.62 -30.84
C MET A 507 -46.13 29.80 -30.10
N GLN A 508 -45.93 29.05 -29.02
CA GLN A 508 -44.61 28.79 -28.43
C GLN A 508 -43.92 27.67 -29.23
N PRO A 509 -42.60 27.74 -29.45
CA PRO A 509 -41.81 26.60 -29.88
C PRO A 509 -41.31 25.76 -28.69
N SER A 510 -41.09 24.49 -29.00
CA SER A 510 -40.73 23.33 -28.17
C SER A 510 -39.57 23.51 -27.19
#